data_AF-A0A969S0J9-F1
#
_entry.id   AF-A0A969S0J9-F1
#
_cell.length_a   1.000
_cell.length_b   1.000
_cell.length_c   1.000
_cell.angle_alpha   90.00
_cell.angle_beta   90.00
_cell.angle_gamma   90.00
#
_symmetry.space_group_name_H-M   'P 1'
#
loop_
_entity.id
_entity.type
_entity.pdbx_description
1 polymer ?
#
loop_
_entity_poly.entity_id
_entity_poly.type
_entity_poly.pdbx_seq_one_letter_code
_entity_poly.pdbx_strand_id
1 'polypeptide(L)'
;MTSASLLGGWVPGLVATPTAWSLSHGSAAWAQAKPAPVTAEEISNFVRSALSMEPMRKQAVQEIQTVMNQVPTIRCDLPDGFTSLEPRVRGVAIKYCNASKRIVETNGLTVGRFNEILMVQRKDEKLRDRIQAETCRISPDVCK
;
A
#
# COMPACT_ATOMS: atom_id res chain seq x y z
N MET A 1 -28.27 -7.66 22.34
CA MET A 1 -27.18 -8.50 21.82
C MET A 1 -26.30 -7.60 20.96
N THR A 2 -25.25 -7.04 21.57
CA THR A 2 -24.28 -6.18 20.89
C THR A 2 -23.29 -7.06 20.15
N SER A 3 -23.51 -7.24 18.85
CA SER A 3 -22.59 -7.93 17.96
C SER A 3 -21.32 -7.10 17.85
N ALA A 4 -20.29 -7.44 18.62
CA ALA A 4 -18.95 -6.91 18.47
C ALA A 4 -18.37 -7.47 17.16
N SER A 5 -18.51 -6.74 16.06
CA SER A 5 -17.78 -6.99 14.82
C SER A 5 -16.30 -6.68 15.05
N LEU A 6 -15.55 -7.66 15.56
CA LEU A 6 -14.11 -7.56 15.83
C LEU A 6 -13.21 -7.96 14.64
N LEU A 7 -13.73 -8.03 13.41
CA LEU A 7 -12.94 -8.36 12.22
C LEU A 7 -12.53 -7.13 11.39
N GLY A 8 -12.46 -5.97 12.04
CA GLY A 8 -11.91 -4.75 11.43
C GLY A 8 -10.47 -4.56 11.85
N GLY A 9 -9.49 -4.98 11.04
CA GLY A 9 -8.17 -4.34 11.17
C GLY A 9 -6.92 -5.05 10.65
N TRP A 10 -6.98 -6.25 10.08
CA TRP A 10 -5.75 -6.96 9.69
C TRP A 10 -5.56 -7.17 8.20
N VAL A 11 -6.47 -6.64 7.36
CA VAL A 11 -6.16 -6.39 5.94
C VAL A 11 -5.88 -4.89 5.70
N PRO A 12 -4.76 -4.34 6.22
CA PRO A 12 -4.30 -3.03 5.82
C PRO A 12 -3.82 -3.12 4.37
N GLY A 13 -4.66 -2.67 3.43
CA GLY A 13 -4.31 -2.62 2.00
C GLY A 13 -5.49 -2.50 1.05
N LEU A 14 -6.70 -2.92 1.46
CA LEU A 14 -7.89 -2.96 0.60
C LEU A 14 -8.82 -1.73 0.71
N VAL A 15 -8.28 -0.58 1.18
CA VAL A 15 -8.89 0.78 1.27
C VAL A 15 -9.73 0.99 2.54
N ALA A 16 -9.58 1.98 3.41
CA ALA A 16 -8.88 3.27 3.51
C ALA A 16 -8.27 3.36 4.93
N THR A 17 -7.04 3.80 5.20
CA THR A 17 -6.35 5.03 4.78
C THR A 17 -4.84 4.82 4.92
N PRO A 18 -4.01 4.98 3.87
CA PRO A 18 -2.60 5.23 4.07
C PRO A 18 -2.44 6.74 4.26
N THR A 19 -2.99 7.31 5.34
CA THR A 19 -2.82 8.77 5.57
C THR A 19 -1.36 9.12 5.74
N ALA A 20 -0.48 8.16 6.04
CA ALA A 20 0.93 8.44 6.28
C ALA A 20 1.85 8.03 5.12
N TRP A 21 1.49 7.07 4.25
CA TRP A 21 2.45 6.49 3.30
C TRP A 21 1.77 5.91 2.05
N SER A 22 1.80 6.66 0.94
CA SER A 22 1.20 6.25 -0.33
C SER A 22 2.26 6.12 -1.42
N LEU A 23 2.28 4.98 -2.10
CA LEU A 23 2.79 4.88 -3.47
C LEU A 23 1.66 5.43 -4.37
N SER A 24 1.69 6.72 -4.67
CA SER A 24 0.70 7.33 -5.58
C SER A 24 1.36 7.69 -6.92
N HIS A 25 0.65 8.33 -7.84
CA HIS A 25 1.26 9.00 -9.00
C HIS A 25 0.93 10.48 -8.95
N GLY A 26 1.95 11.32 -9.18
CA GLY A 26 1.76 12.72 -9.57
C GLY A 26 0.88 12.76 -10.82
N SER A 27 0.09 13.83 -10.94
CA SER A 27 -0.98 14.04 -11.92
C SER A 27 -0.48 14.00 -13.37
N ALA A 28 -0.20 12.83 -13.92
CA ALA A 28 -0.31 12.61 -15.34
C ALA A 28 -1.79 12.37 -15.63
N ALA A 29 -2.40 13.13 -16.53
CA ALA A 29 -3.75 12.85 -16.99
C ALA A 29 -3.75 11.47 -17.68
N TRP A 30 -4.15 10.43 -16.97
CA TRP A 30 -4.42 9.12 -17.57
C TRP A 30 -5.63 9.35 -18.48
N ALA A 31 -5.39 9.44 -19.79
CA ALA A 31 -6.46 9.36 -20.77
C ALA A 31 -7.34 8.16 -20.43
N GLN A 32 -8.67 8.30 -20.56
CA GLN A 32 -9.66 7.31 -20.16
C GLN A 32 -9.62 6.04 -21.03
N ALA A 33 -8.49 5.35 -21.08
CA ALA A 33 -8.42 3.96 -21.49
C ALA A 33 -8.91 3.11 -20.33
N LYS A 34 -9.79 2.14 -20.61
CA LYS A 34 -10.19 1.14 -19.63
C LYS A 34 -8.93 0.43 -19.10
N PRO A 35 -8.72 0.35 -17.77
CA PRO A 35 -7.62 -0.41 -17.19
C PRO A 35 -7.56 -1.81 -17.79
N ALA A 36 -6.35 -2.29 -18.12
CA ALA A 36 -6.19 -3.68 -18.56
C ALA A 36 -6.69 -4.63 -17.46
N PRO A 37 -7.43 -5.70 -17.79
CA PRO A 37 -7.92 -6.65 -16.79
C PRO A 37 -6.80 -7.15 -15.86
N VAL A 38 -7.05 -7.20 -14.56
CA VAL A 38 -6.06 -7.67 -13.58
C VAL A 38 -6.03 -9.19 -13.55
N THR A 39 -4.86 -9.75 -13.88
CA THR A 39 -4.66 -11.21 -13.97
C THR A 39 -4.53 -11.86 -12.60
N ALA A 40 -4.67 -13.19 -12.52
CA ALA A 40 -4.47 -13.92 -11.26
C ALA A 40 -3.02 -13.84 -10.75
N GLU A 41 -2.05 -13.82 -11.67
CA GLU A 41 -0.63 -13.64 -11.34
C GLU A 41 -0.38 -12.24 -10.77
N GLU A 42 -0.94 -11.20 -11.38
CA GLU A 42 -0.82 -9.83 -10.88
C GLU A 42 -1.43 -9.67 -9.49
N ILE A 43 -2.55 -10.35 -9.20
CA ILE A 43 -3.14 -10.38 -7.85
C ILE A 43 -2.19 -11.06 -6.86
N SER A 44 -1.63 -12.21 -7.21
CA SER A 44 -0.66 -12.91 -6.35
C SER A 44 0.55 -12.02 -6.04
N ASN A 45 1.10 -11.36 -7.06
CA ASN A 45 2.27 -10.50 -6.95
C ASN A 45 1.96 -9.22 -6.17
N PHE A 46 0.76 -8.67 -6.36
CA PHE A 46 0.25 -7.55 -5.58
C PHE A 46 0.14 -7.88 -4.09
N VAL A 47 -0.49 -9.03 -3.77
CA VAL A 47 -0.66 -9.51 -2.38
C VAL A 47 0.69 -9.75 -1.72
N ARG A 48 1.62 -10.45 -2.37
CA ARG A 48 2.98 -10.67 -1.85
C ARG A 48 3.71 -9.37 -1.56
N SER A 49 3.55 -8.38 -2.44
CA SER A 49 4.15 -7.06 -2.26
C SER A 49 3.55 -6.35 -1.05
N ALA A 50 2.22 -6.31 -0.95
CA ALA A 50 1.53 -5.67 0.17
C ALA A 50 1.89 -6.30 1.52
N LEU A 51 1.87 -7.63 1.61
CA LEU A 51 2.23 -8.37 2.82
C LEU A 51 3.69 -8.13 3.23
N SER A 52 4.60 -8.05 2.26
CA SER A 52 6.02 -7.78 2.52
C SER A 52 6.25 -6.34 2.99
N MET A 53 5.48 -5.38 2.47
CA MET A 53 5.59 -3.95 2.83
C MET A 53 5.03 -3.62 4.21
N GLU A 54 3.99 -4.31 4.67
CA GLU A 54 3.28 -3.98 5.90
C GLU A 54 4.14 -3.93 7.18
N PRO A 55 5.04 -4.89 7.48
CA PRO A 55 5.89 -4.79 8.67
C PRO A 55 6.82 -3.55 8.62
N MET A 56 7.37 -3.23 7.45
CA MET A 56 8.21 -2.03 7.29
C MET A 56 7.38 -0.76 7.43
N ARG A 57 6.13 -0.75 6.96
CA ARG A 57 5.23 0.39 7.13
C ARG A 57 4.96 0.64 8.62
N LYS A 58 4.67 -0.42 9.38
CA LYS A 58 4.46 -0.32 10.85
C LYS A 58 5.73 0.20 11.55
N GLN A 59 6.89 -0.33 11.20
CA GLN A 59 8.17 0.13 11.75
C GLN A 59 8.42 1.61 11.43
N ALA A 60 8.22 2.03 10.18
CA ALA A 60 8.44 3.41 9.76
C ALA A 60 7.50 4.39 10.48
N VAL A 61 6.23 4.01 10.69
CA VAL A 61 5.26 4.77 11.49
C VAL A 61 5.73 4.90 12.94
N GLN A 62 6.18 3.81 13.56
CA GLN A 62 6.67 3.83 14.94
C GLN A 62 7.92 4.72 15.08
N GLU A 63 8.87 4.62 14.14
CA GLU A 63 10.06 5.45 14.13
C GLU A 63 9.72 6.94 14.02
N ILE A 64 8.79 7.32 13.13
CA ILE A 64 8.32 8.71 13.02
C ILE A 64 7.61 9.18 14.29
N GLN A 65 6.81 8.32 14.92
CA GLN A 65 6.13 8.65 16.18
C GLN A 65 7.10 8.95 17.32
N THR A 66 8.34 8.44 17.27
CA THR A 66 9.39 8.82 18.25
C THR A 66 9.93 10.23 18.04
N VAL A 67 9.67 10.83 16.87
CA VAL A 67 10.15 12.16 16.48
C VAL A 67 9.04 13.20 16.58
N MET A 68 7.83 12.82 16.20
CA MET A 68 6.68 13.72 16.17
C MET A 68 5.37 12.98 16.44
N ASN A 69 4.45 13.66 17.12
CA ASN A 69 3.16 13.07 17.52
C ASN A 69 2.23 12.77 16.33
N GLN A 70 2.38 13.48 15.21
CA GLN A 70 1.56 13.30 14.01
C GLN A 70 2.42 12.80 12.86
N VAL A 71 2.06 11.63 12.32
CA VAL A 71 2.77 11.06 11.16
C VAL A 71 2.25 11.75 9.89
N PRO A 72 3.13 12.43 9.13
CA PRO A 72 2.72 13.16 7.95
C PRO A 72 2.33 12.22 6.82
N THR A 73 1.50 12.71 5.88
CA THR A 73 1.26 12.02 4.61
C THR A 73 2.50 12.08 3.73
N ILE A 74 3.11 10.93 3.52
CA ILE A 74 4.28 10.76 2.66
C ILE A 74 3.81 10.15 1.33
N ARG A 75 4.07 10.86 0.23
CA ARG A 75 3.88 10.37 -1.13
C ARG A 75 5.24 9.95 -1.69
N CYS A 76 5.43 8.64 -1.82
CA CYS A 76 6.69 8.07 -2.29
C CYS A 76 7.02 8.42 -3.75
N ASP A 77 6.06 8.96 -4.49
CA ASP A 77 6.15 9.35 -5.88
C ASP A 77 6.37 10.86 -6.10
N LEU A 78 6.36 11.66 -5.02
CA LEU A 78 6.58 13.11 -5.10
C LEU A 78 7.90 13.49 -4.43
N PRO A 79 8.96 13.80 -5.20
CA PRO A 79 10.26 14.22 -4.65
C PRO A 79 10.16 15.44 -3.72
N ASP A 80 9.31 16.41 -4.05
CA ASP A 80 9.09 17.63 -3.26
C ASP A 80 8.39 17.35 -1.92
N GLY A 81 7.73 16.19 -1.79
CA GLY A 81 7.09 15.77 -0.54
C GLY A 81 8.09 15.46 0.58
N PHE A 82 9.38 15.32 0.26
CA PHE A 82 10.42 14.99 1.23
C PHE A 82 11.15 16.23 1.77
N THR A 83 11.25 17.31 0.99
CA THR A 83 12.08 18.49 1.33
C THR A 83 11.54 19.29 2.51
N SER A 84 10.23 19.23 2.75
CA SER A 84 9.54 19.85 3.90
C SER A 84 9.57 19.00 5.17
N LEU A 85 10.01 17.74 5.09
CA LEU A 85 10.08 16.85 6.25
C LEU A 85 11.29 17.17 7.12
N GLU A 86 11.10 17.03 8.43
CA GLU A 86 12.18 17.01 9.43
C GLU A 86 13.23 15.93 9.04
N PRO A 87 14.54 16.17 9.23
CA PRO A 87 15.58 15.31 8.66
C PRO A 87 15.50 13.83 9.04
N ARG A 88 15.14 13.51 10.30
CA ARG A 88 15.00 12.11 10.73
C ARG A 88 13.78 11.45 10.10
N VAL A 89 12.64 12.15 10.06
CA VAL A 89 11.42 11.71 9.35
C VAL A 89 11.71 11.50 7.87
N ARG A 90 12.45 12.40 7.22
CA ARG A 90 12.85 12.27 5.81
C ARG A 90 13.69 11.02 5.56
N GLY A 91 14.65 10.72 6.43
CA GLY A 91 15.47 9.51 6.32
C GLY A 91 14.65 8.23 6.37
N VAL A 92 13.72 8.14 7.32
CA VAL A 92 12.75 7.04 7.44
C VAL A 92 11.89 6.97 6.18
N ALA A 93 11.42 8.11 5.69
CA ALA A 93 10.61 8.27 4.49
C ALA A 93 11.27 7.66 3.24
N ILE A 94 12.49 8.11 2.94
CA ILE A 94 13.27 7.65 1.79
C ILE A 94 13.55 6.14 1.89
N LYS A 95 13.94 5.65 3.07
CA LYS A 95 14.24 4.23 3.30
C LYS A 95 13.04 3.34 2.98
N TYR A 96 11.85 3.67 3.52
CA TYR A 96 10.64 2.89 3.27
C TYR A 96 10.20 2.98 1.80
N CYS A 97 10.23 4.16 1.18
CA CYS A 97 9.80 4.31 -0.21
C CYS A 97 10.70 3.53 -1.17
N ASN A 98 12.03 3.54 -0.95
CA ASN A 98 12.97 2.76 -1.74
C ASN A 98 12.77 1.25 -1.56
N ALA A 99 12.57 0.79 -0.32
CA ALA A 99 12.30 -0.62 -0.04
C ALA A 99 11.00 -1.09 -0.71
N SER A 100 9.94 -0.28 -0.61
CA SER A 100 8.64 -0.54 -1.22
C SER A 100 8.74 -0.69 -2.74
N LYS A 101 9.43 0.24 -3.42
CA LYS A 101 9.70 0.16 -4.85
C LYS A 101 10.39 -1.17 -5.22
N ARG A 102 11.46 -1.51 -4.50
CA ARG A 102 12.23 -2.74 -4.78
C ARG A 102 11.39 -4.00 -4.58
N ILE A 103 10.52 -4.04 -3.57
CA ILE A 103 9.64 -5.19 -3.32
C ILE A 103 8.65 -5.39 -4.45
N VAL A 104 8.02 -4.30 -4.90
CA VAL A 104 7.07 -4.33 -6.02
C VAL A 104 7.76 -4.88 -7.28
N GLU A 105 8.95 -4.37 -7.60
CA GLU A 105 9.76 -4.79 -8.75
C GLU A 105 10.23 -6.25 -8.63
N THR A 106 10.67 -6.67 -7.43
CA THR A 106 11.11 -8.04 -7.17
C THR A 106 9.97 -9.06 -7.30
N ASN A 107 8.75 -8.67 -6.96
CA ASN A 107 7.56 -9.50 -7.13
C ASN A 107 6.97 -9.44 -8.55
N GLY A 108 7.68 -8.87 -9.53
CA GLY A 108 7.26 -8.91 -10.93
C GLY A 108 6.18 -7.89 -11.30
N LEU A 109 6.00 -6.84 -10.51
CA LEU A 109 5.14 -5.70 -10.86
C LEU A 109 5.99 -4.46 -11.09
N THR A 110 5.54 -3.59 -11.99
CA THR A 110 6.03 -2.20 -11.99
C THR A 110 5.32 -1.42 -10.88
N VAL A 111 5.95 -0.36 -10.37
CA VAL A 111 5.28 0.58 -9.44
C VAL A 111 4.00 1.16 -10.07
N GLY A 112 4.03 1.43 -11.38
CA GLY A 112 2.87 1.82 -12.17
C GLY A 112 1.71 0.85 -12.05
N ARG A 113 1.96 -0.44 -12.34
CA ARG A 113 0.92 -1.48 -12.32
C ARG A 113 0.43 -1.77 -10.90
N PHE A 114 1.32 -1.79 -9.91
CA PHE A 114 0.93 -1.93 -8.51
C PHE A 114 -0.04 -0.81 -8.08
N ASN A 115 0.29 0.44 -8.44
CA ASN A 115 -0.56 1.60 -8.14
C ASN A 115 -1.88 1.57 -8.92
N GLU A 116 -1.88 1.08 -10.16
CA GLU A 116 -3.11 0.88 -10.93
C GLU A 116 -4.02 -0.13 -10.22
N ILE A 117 -3.50 -1.28 -9.79
CA ILE A 117 -4.26 -2.29 -9.04
C ILE A 117 -4.83 -1.69 -7.74
N LEU A 118 -4.02 -0.91 -6.99
CA LEU A 118 -4.47 -0.15 -5.81
C LEU A 118 -5.66 0.79 -6.11
N MET A 119 -5.71 1.36 -7.32
CA MET A 119 -6.77 2.28 -7.74
C MET A 119 -8.01 1.55 -8.26
N VAL A 120 -7.84 0.46 -9.00
CA VAL A 120 -8.95 -0.32 -9.55
C VAL A 120 -9.71 -1.03 -8.42
N GLN A 121 -9.02 -1.63 -7.44
CA GLN A 121 -9.67 -2.35 -6.33
C GLN A 121 -10.59 -1.45 -5.47
N ARG A 122 -10.39 -0.12 -5.49
CA ARG A 122 -11.24 0.85 -4.79
C ARG A 122 -12.66 0.89 -5.36
N LYS A 123 -12.79 0.58 -6.65
CA LYS A 123 -14.03 0.72 -7.42
C LYS A 123 -14.56 -0.62 -7.94
N ASP A 124 -13.74 -1.66 -7.94
CA ASP A 124 -14.09 -3.01 -8.40
C ASP A 124 -14.17 -3.98 -7.21
N GLU A 125 -15.40 -4.28 -6.78
CA GLU A 125 -15.68 -5.22 -5.71
C GLU A 125 -15.23 -6.66 -6.04
N LYS A 126 -15.40 -7.11 -7.28
CA LYS A 126 -14.97 -8.45 -7.70
C LYS A 126 -13.45 -8.58 -7.61
N LEU A 127 -12.72 -7.54 -7.98
CA LEU A 127 -11.26 -7.52 -7.80
C LEU A 127 -10.89 -7.55 -6.32
N ARG A 128 -11.57 -6.76 -5.47
CA ARG A 128 -11.33 -6.76 -4.03
C ARG A 128 -11.54 -8.14 -3.41
N ASP A 129 -12.60 -8.84 -3.79
CA ASP A 129 -12.88 -10.21 -3.31
C ASP A 129 -11.78 -11.19 -3.74
N ARG A 130 -11.29 -11.09 -4.98
CA ARG A 130 -10.18 -11.92 -5.47
C ARG A 130 -8.88 -11.63 -4.72
N ILE A 131 -8.58 -10.37 -4.43
CA ILE A 131 -7.38 -9.99 -3.65
C ILE A 131 -7.52 -10.50 -2.20
N GLN A 132 -8.71 -10.39 -1.60
CA GLN A 132 -8.96 -10.91 -0.26
C GLN A 132 -8.78 -12.43 -0.20
N ALA A 133 -9.38 -13.17 -1.14
CA ALA A 133 -9.24 -14.62 -1.23
C ALA A 133 -7.78 -15.04 -1.39
N GLU A 134 -7.03 -14.35 -2.26
CA GLU A 134 -5.61 -14.63 -2.46
C GLU A 134 -4.75 -14.28 -1.23
N THR A 135 -5.11 -13.21 -0.51
CA THR A 135 -4.48 -12.85 0.77
C THR A 135 -4.65 -13.96 1.80
N CYS A 136 -5.87 -14.48 1.97
CA CYS A 136 -6.12 -15.59 2.90
C CYS A 136 -5.44 -16.89 2.46
N ARG A 137 -5.27 -17.10 1.15
CA ARG A 137 -4.54 -18.26 0.62
C ARG A 137 -3.05 -18.19 0.94
N ILE A 138 -2.43 -17.02 0.78
CA ILE A 138 -0.99 -16.81 1.00
C ILE A 138 -0.66 -16.67 2.50
N SER A 139 -1.51 -15.98 3.26
CA SER A 139 -1.32 -15.71 4.68
C SER A 139 -2.62 -15.96 5.44
N PRO A 140 -2.92 -17.23 5.77
CA PRO A 140 -4.17 -17.59 6.44
C PRO A 140 -4.38 -16.89 7.79
N ASP A 141 -3.28 -16.58 8.49
CA ASP A 141 -3.32 -15.95 9.81
C ASP A 141 -3.82 -14.50 9.76
N VAL A 142 -3.77 -13.86 8.59
CA VAL A 142 -4.28 -12.50 8.37
C VAL A 142 -5.82 -12.47 8.29
N CYS A 143 -6.45 -13.62 8.05
CA CYS A 143 -7.91 -13.73 7.83
C CYS A 143 -8.67 -14.43 8.96
N LYS A 144 -8.01 -14.74 10.08
CA LYS A 144 -8.63 -15.38 11.25
C LYS A 144 -9.24 -14.36 12.19
#